data_AF-A0A4R2QZV5-F1
#
_entry.id   AF-A0A4R2QZV5-F1
#
_cell.length_a   1.000
_cell.length_b   1.000
_cell.length_c   1.000
_cell.angle_alpha   90.00
_cell.angle_beta   90.00
_cell.angle_gamma   90.00
#
_symmetry.space_group_name_H-M   'P 1'
#
loop_
_entity.id
_entity.type
_entity.pdbx_description
1 polymer ?
#
loop_
_entity_poly.entity_id
_entity_poly.type
_entity_poly.pdbx_seq_one_letter_code
_entity_poly.pdbx_strand_id
1 'polypeptide(L)'
;MSTNFLQEGWAENRPVRFVSAGLTPLTLAGMYVLIRGYDPKGGPLLLARHKQVLDTIPGMSGHSALRLVHFVEVAPDLPVDTVKSVQDVLKRALRVRTPGMVVNAPVVPLEAKSPVYPIVPAWHEGLLAGYLDIGPMPVRTGNAFQCIRGIDKATGKIVPVPGQKLIFDSLPSNPNYSPVRRLHYVRVPEAVEPDALRSVEQIVERRLAVRPTTMFLNAPIPDA
;
A
#
# COMPACT_ATOMS: atom_id res chain seq x y z
N MET A 1 -3.11 13.14 18.12
CA MET A 1 -3.93 11.98 17.76
C MET A 1 -3.01 10.88 17.26
N SER A 2 -2.96 9.74 17.94
CA SER A 2 -2.12 8.60 17.57
C SER A 2 -2.88 7.75 16.56
N THR A 3 -2.53 7.82 15.28
CA THR A 3 -2.98 6.85 14.28
C THR A 3 -2.00 5.68 14.31
N ASN A 4 -2.20 4.75 15.23
CA ASN A 4 -1.46 3.49 15.21
C ASN A 4 -1.92 2.69 13.98
N PHE A 5 -1.17 2.79 12.90
CA PHE A 5 -1.40 2.00 11.68
C PHE A 5 -1.21 0.50 11.89
N LEU A 6 -0.56 0.09 12.98
CA LEU A 6 -0.23 -1.31 13.23
C LEU A 6 -1.42 -2.04 13.86
N GLN A 7 -1.92 -3.07 13.17
CA GLN A 7 -2.99 -3.94 13.61
C GLN A 7 -2.50 -5.38 13.70
N GLU A 8 -3.29 -6.24 14.37
CA GLU A 8 -3.00 -7.66 14.49
C GLU A 8 -3.87 -8.48 13.53
N GLY A 9 -3.29 -9.53 12.99
CA GLY A 9 -3.95 -10.52 12.14
C GLY A 9 -3.49 -11.93 12.46
N TRP A 10 -3.98 -12.88 11.67
CA TRP A 10 -3.54 -14.26 11.67
C TRP A 10 -2.94 -14.61 10.31
N ALA A 11 -1.90 -15.43 10.29
CA ALA A 11 -1.43 -16.13 9.11
C ALA A 11 -0.82 -17.45 9.58
N GLU A 12 -1.10 -18.57 8.91
CA GLU A 12 -0.47 -19.86 9.24
C GLU A 12 -0.56 -20.23 10.74
N ASN A 13 -1.73 -20.00 11.37
CA ASN A 13 -1.99 -20.24 12.80
C ASN A 13 -1.16 -19.42 13.80
N ARG A 14 -0.42 -18.41 13.34
CA ARG A 14 0.37 -17.51 14.20
C ARG A 14 -0.12 -16.06 14.11
N PRO A 15 -0.03 -15.29 15.21
CA PRO A 15 -0.36 -13.87 15.17
C PRO A 15 0.67 -13.13 14.33
N VAL A 16 0.21 -12.16 13.55
CA VAL A 16 1.06 -11.26 12.77
C VAL A 16 0.67 -9.81 13.05
N ARG A 17 1.60 -8.89 12.86
CA ARG A 17 1.31 -7.46 12.83
C ARG A 17 1.38 -6.96 11.40
N PHE A 18 0.46 -6.08 11.03
CA PHE A 18 0.43 -5.49 9.69
C PHE A 18 0.10 -4.00 9.78
N VAL A 19 0.58 -3.22 8.81
CA VAL A 19 0.22 -1.81 8.68
C VAL A 19 -1.09 -1.74 7.90
N SER A 20 -2.14 -1.19 8.51
CA SER A 20 -3.41 -0.93 7.86
C SER A 20 -3.35 0.38 7.11
N ALA A 21 -2.89 0.32 5.85
CA ALA A 21 -2.81 1.48 4.95
C ALA A 21 -4.12 1.74 4.18
N GLY A 22 -5.20 1.04 4.55
CA GLY A 22 -6.54 1.27 4.03
C GLY A 22 -6.86 0.55 2.71
N LEU A 23 -7.96 0.96 2.09
CA LEU A 23 -8.37 0.46 0.77
C LEU A 23 -7.47 1.07 -0.31
N THR A 24 -7.15 0.29 -1.32
CA THR A 24 -6.29 0.72 -2.42
C THR A 24 -6.84 0.25 -3.76
N PRO A 25 -7.06 1.15 -4.74
CA PRO A 25 -7.38 0.73 -6.09
C PRO A 25 -6.15 0.12 -6.76
N LEU A 26 -6.36 -0.78 -7.73
CA LEU A 26 -5.25 -1.36 -8.51
C LEU A 26 -4.75 -0.45 -9.64
N THR A 27 -5.29 0.76 -9.76
CA THR A 27 -4.75 1.78 -10.64
C THR A 27 -3.42 2.30 -10.10
N LEU A 28 -2.54 2.74 -11.00
CA LEU A 28 -1.26 3.32 -10.63
C LEU A 28 -1.34 4.85 -10.67
N ALA A 29 -0.83 5.49 -9.63
CA ALA A 29 -0.57 6.92 -9.60
C ALA A 29 0.91 7.19 -9.97
N GLY A 30 1.25 8.40 -10.38
CA GLY A 30 2.60 8.83 -10.69
C GLY A 30 3.40 9.24 -9.45
N MET A 31 4.68 8.84 -9.42
CA MET A 31 5.70 9.40 -8.53
C MET A 31 6.91 9.79 -9.37
N TYR A 32 7.34 11.05 -9.28
CA TYR A 32 8.48 11.58 -10.03
C TYR A 32 9.68 11.73 -9.10
N VAL A 33 10.80 11.13 -9.51
CA VAL A 33 12.05 11.10 -8.76
C VAL A 33 13.12 11.82 -9.59
N LEU A 34 13.68 12.90 -9.03
CA LEU A 34 14.70 13.68 -9.72
C LEU A 34 16.05 12.96 -9.68
N ILE A 35 16.69 12.88 -10.84
CA ILE A 35 18.00 12.27 -11.03
C ILE A 35 18.91 13.23 -11.81
N ARG A 36 20.22 13.08 -11.63
CA ARG A 36 21.25 13.79 -12.42
C ARG A 36 21.77 13.00 -13.61
N GLY A 37 21.21 11.82 -13.87
CA GLY A 37 21.63 10.90 -14.91
C GLY A 37 21.62 9.43 -14.44
N TYR A 38 22.35 8.58 -15.15
CA TYR A 38 22.49 7.16 -14.85
C TYR A 38 23.95 6.78 -14.66
N ASP A 39 24.22 5.80 -13.81
CA ASP A 39 25.52 5.17 -13.70
C ASP A 39 25.81 4.26 -14.93
N PRO A 40 27.05 3.79 -15.12
CA PRO A 40 27.40 2.90 -16.24
C PRO A 40 26.64 1.56 -16.28
N LYS A 41 26.04 1.13 -15.15
CA LYS A 41 25.20 -0.07 -15.07
C LYS A 41 23.72 0.23 -15.33
N GLY A 42 23.37 1.49 -15.62
CA GLY A 42 22.01 1.94 -15.88
C GLY A 42 21.20 2.25 -14.62
N GLY A 43 21.83 2.29 -13.44
CA GLY A 43 21.21 2.69 -12.17
C GLY A 43 20.97 4.20 -12.10
N PRO A 44 19.83 4.67 -11.56
CA PRO A 44 19.53 6.09 -11.46
C PRO A 44 20.44 6.78 -10.44
N LEU A 45 21.07 7.90 -10.82
CA LEU A 45 21.84 8.75 -9.92
C LEU A 45 20.91 9.80 -9.30
N LEU A 46 20.40 9.54 -8.09
CA LEU A 46 19.49 10.45 -7.39
C LEU A 46 20.08 11.85 -7.22
N LEU A 47 19.23 12.86 -7.44
CA LEU A 47 19.58 14.24 -7.11
C LEU A 47 19.33 14.47 -5.61
N ALA A 48 20.41 14.40 -4.83
CA ALA A 48 20.34 14.42 -3.37
C ALA A 48 19.55 15.62 -2.82
N ARG A 49 18.84 15.42 -1.70
CA ARG A 49 18.03 16.42 -0.97
C ARG A 49 16.77 16.93 -1.69
N HIS A 50 16.56 16.57 -2.94
CA HIS A 50 15.29 16.84 -3.62
C HIS A 50 14.23 15.82 -3.19
N LYS A 51 13.02 16.30 -2.99
CA LYS A 51 11.85 15.48 -2.63
C LYS A 51 11.22 14.92 -3.89
N GLN A 52 10.56 13.78 -3.78
CA GLN A 52 9.74 13.26 -4.86
C GLN A 52 8.53 14.18 -5.11
N VAL A 53 7.99 14.13 -6.31
CA VAL A 53 6.72 14.80 -6.66
C VAL A 53 5.64 13.75 -6.87
N LEU A 54 4.48 13.96 -6.25
CA LEU A 54 3.30 13.10 -6.39
C LEU A 54 2.30 13.77 -7.34
N ASP A 55 1.76 13.01 -8.30
CA ASP A 55 0.73 13.53 -9.22
C ASP A 55 -0.64 13.72 -8.57
N THR A 56 -0.92 12.93 -7.53
CA THR A 56 -2.23 12.80 -6.91
C THR A 56 -2.09 12.54 -5.42
N ILE A 57 -3.06 13.01 -4.64
CA ILE A 57 -3.18 12.79 -3.19
C ILE A 57 -4.60 12.29 -2.84
N PRO A 58 -4.85 11.80 -1.61
CA PRO A 58 -6.17 11.30 -1.21
C PRO A 58 -7.26 12.34 -1.43
N GLY A 59 -8.41 11.91 -1.96
CA GLY A 59 -9.52 12.78 -2.35
C GLY A 59 -9.51 13.18 -3.83
N MET A 60 -8.41 12.96 -4.56
CA MET A 60 -8.35 13.21 -6.00
C MET A 60 -8.72 11.96 -6.82
N SER A 61 -9.28 12.20 -8.01
CA SER A 61 -9.45 11.15 -9.01
C SER A 61 -8.10 10.57 -9.43
N GLY A 62 -8.03 9.25 -9.61
CA GLY A 62 -6.80 8.55 -9.96
C GLY A 62 -5.82 8.31 -8.81
N HIS A 63 -6.11 8.79 -7.59
CA HIS A 63 -5.26 8.54 -6.44
C HIS A 63 -5.11 7.03 -6.15
N SER A 64 -3.88 6.61 -5.89
CA SER A 64 -3.55 5.26 -5.45
C SER A 64 -2.33 5.27 -4.53
N ALA A 65 -2.27 4.29 -3.63
CA ALA A 65 -1.04 4.00 -2.89
C ALA A 65 0.01 3.32 -3.77
N LEU A 66 -0.41 2.70 -4.89
CA LEU A 66 0.50 2.10 -5.85
C LEU A 66 1.00 3.17 -6.81
N ARG A 67 2.31 3.41 -6.83
CA ARG A 67 2.90 4.47 -7.64
C ARG A 67 3.89 3.95 -8.67
N LEU A 68 3.64 4.28 -9.92
CA LEU A 68 4.56 4.11 -11.02
C LEU A 68 5.65 5.19 -10.92
N VAL A 69 6.90 4.75 -10.85
CA VAL A 69 8.03 5.66 -10.72
C VAL A 69 8.47 6.18 -12.08
N HIS A 70 8.64 7.49 -12.17
CA HIS A 70 9.21 8.21 -13.29
C HIS A 70 10.53 8.82 -12.84
N PHE A 71 11.64 8.40 -13.45
CA PHE A 71 12.93 9.07 -13.26
C PHE A 71 13.02 10.28 -14.18
N VAL A 72 13.26 11.44 -13.57
CA VAL A 72 13.30 12.73 -14.26
C VAL A 72 14.73 13.26 -14.18
N GLU A 73 15.41 13.26 -15.32
CA GLU A 73 16.73 13.86 -15.46
C GLU A 73 16.60 15.38 -15.52
N VAL A 74 17.33 16.07 -14.64
CA VAL A 74 17.34 17.52 -14.53
C VAL A 74 18.79 18.03 -14.39
N ALA A 75 18.98 19.35 -14.50
CA ALA A 75 20.27 19.96 -14.27
C ALA A 75 20.84 19.63 -12.87
N PRO A 76 22.12 19.27 -12.74
CA PRO A 76 22.69 18.81 -11.48
C PRO A 76 22.81 19.89 -10.39
N ASP A 77 22.80 21.16 -10.79
CA ASP A 77 22.88 22.35 -9.95
C ASP A 77 21.49 22.93 -9.60
N LEU A 78 20.41 22.22 -9.97
CA LEU A 78 19.05 22.65 -9.70
C LEU A 78 18.85 22.94 -8.19
N PRO A 79 18.46 24.17 -7.81
CA PRO A 79 18.26 24.50 -6.41
C PRO A 79 17.16 23.64 -5.77
N VAL A 80 17.39 23.21 -4.54
CA VAL A 80 16.45 22.37 -3.78
C VAL A 80 15.09 23.07 -3.65
N ASP A 81 14.02 22.27 -3.69
CA ASP A 81 12.64 22.75 -3.54
C ASP A 81 12.22 23.76 -4.63
N THR A 82 12.79 23.68 -5.83
CA THR A 82 12.32 24.44 -7.01
C THR A 82 11.40 23.65 -7.94
N VAL A 83 11.29 22.34 -7.74
CA VAL A 83 10.37 21.44 -8.43
C VAL A 83 9.35 20.95 -7.42
N LYS A 84 8.12 21.48 -7.47
CA LYS A 84 7.08 21.19 -6.48
C LYS A 84 5.76 20.69 -7.08
N SER A 85 5.68 20.53 -8.39
CA SER A 85 4.50 20.04 -9.10
C SER A 85 4.87 19.22 -10.32
N VAL A 86 3.91 18.50 -10.89
CA VAL A 86 4.13 17.77 -12.15
C VAL A 86 4.42 18.77 -13.28
N GLN A 87 3.79 19.95 -13.25
CA GLN A 87 4.09 21.01 -14.21
C GLN A 87 5.54 21.49 -14.10
N ASP A 88 6.08 21.64 -12.88
CA ASP A 88 7.48 21.99 -12.66
C ASP A 88 8.43 20.93 -13.19
N VAL A 89 8.08 19.65 -13.00
CA VAL A 89 8.80 18.50 -13.54
C VAL A 89 8.88 18.61 -15.07
N LEU A 90 7.74 18.76 -15.74
CA LEU A 90 7.68 18.83 -17.20
C LEU A 90 8.45 20.03 -17.76
N LYS A 91 8.44 21.17 -17.05
CA LYS A 91 9.18 22.37 -17.46
C LYS A 91 10.70 22.22 -17.38
N ARG A 92 11.20 21.38 -16.46
CA ARG A 92 12.63 21.28 -16.13
C ARG A 92 13.27 19.94 -16.54
N ALA A 93 12.46 18.98 -16.94
CA ALA A 93 12.93 17.68 -17.38
C ALA A 93 13.78 17.82 -18.65
N LEU A 94 15.03 17.38 -18.57
CA LEU A 94 15.85 17.10 -19.75
C LEU A 94 15.40 15.78 -20.39
N ARG A 95 15.03 14.81 -19.54
CA ARG A 95 14.53 13.51 -19.97
C ARG A 95 13.64 12.89 -18.90
N VAL A 96 12.62 12.14 -19.31
CA VAL A 96 11.79 11.32 -18.41
C VAL A 96 11.89 9.86 -18.84
N ARG A 97 12.16 8.96 -17.89
CA ARG A 97 12.16 7.51 -18.11
C ARG A 97 11.25 6.81 -17.12
N THR A 98 10.42 5.92 -17.63
CA THR A 98 9.50 5.10 -16.84
C THR A 98 9.96 3.64 -16.90
N PRO A 99 10.72 3.13 -15.92
CA PRO A 99 11.28 1.77 -15.97
C PRO A 99 10.25 0.66 -15.72
N GLY A 100 8.97 1.00 -15.51
CA GLY A 100 7.94 0.03 -15.08
C GLY A 100 8.03 -0.34 -13.59
N MET A 101 8.82 0.39 -12.81
CA MET A 101 8.96 0.19 -11.36
C MET A 101 7.72 0.73 -10.64
N VAL A 102 7.06 -0.13 -9.87
CA VAL A 102 5.93 0.23 -9.01
C VAL A 102 6.38 0.16 -7.57
N VAL A 103 6.05 1.18 -6.79
CA VAL A 103 6.26 1.22 -5.34
C VAL A 103 4.93 1.30 -4.60
N ASN A 104 4.91 0.81 -3.37
CA ASN A 104 3.81 1.01 -2.45
C ASN A 104 4.12 2.23 -1.56
N ALA A 105 3.43 3.34 -1.83
CA ALA A 105 3.65 4.65 -1.23
C ALA A 105 2.32 5.35 -0.91
N PRO A 106 1.55 4.85 0.08
CA PRO A 106 0.31 5.50 0.51
C PRO A 106 0.63 6.87 1.11
N VAL A 107 -0.16 7.86 0.73
CA VAL A 107 -0.03 9.22 1.25
C VAL A 107 -0.65 9.28 2.63
N VAL A 108 0.07 9.91 3.55
CA VAL A 108 -0.30 10.08 4.96
C VAL A 108 -0.05 11.53 5.37
N PRO A 109 -0.65 12.00 6.48
CA PRO A 109 -0.25 13.27 7.08
C PRO A 109 1.25 13.31 7.34
N LEU A 110 1.89 14.46 7.11
CA LEU A 110 3.34 14.59 7.24
C LEU A 110 3.81 14.37 8.69
N GLU A 111 2.97 14.75 9.64
CA GLU A 111 3.15 14.59 11.09
C GLU A 111 2.73 13.23 11.62
N ALA A 112 2.27 12.32 10.76
CA ALA A 112 1.93 10.97 11.17
C ALA A 112 3.16 10.27 11.78
N LYS A 113 2.93 9.20 12.53
CA LYS A 113 3.98 8.35 13.06
C LYS A 113 3.75 6.94 12.56
N SER A 114 4.80 6.32 12.05
CA SER A 114 4.79 4.92 11.66
C SER A 114 5.88 4.18 12.41
N PRO A 115 5.56 3.08 13.12
CA PRO A 115 6.55 2.31 13.86
C PRO A 115 7.40 1.42 12.96
N VAL A 116 7.09 1.33 11.66
CA VAL A 116 7.72 0.37 10.73
C VAL A 116 8.38 1.09 9.56
N TYR A 117 7.58 1.78 8.75
CA TYR A 117 8.04 2.43 7.53
C TYR A 117 8.30 3.92 7.78
N PRO A 118 9.37 4.50 7.20
CA PRO A 118 9.61 5.92 7.33
C PRO A 118 8.52 6.71 6.59
N ILE A 119 8.23 7.90 7.10
CA ILE A 119 7.40 8.88 6.41
C ILE A 119 8.34 9.81 5.65
N VAL A 120 8.21 9.81 4.34
CA VAL A 120 9.06 10.60 3.44
C VAL A 120 8.27 11.81 2.96
N PRO A 121 8.81 13.04 3.11
CA PRO A 121 8.17 14.24 2.59
C PRO A 121 8.24 14.28 1.06
N ALA A 122 7.13 14.61 0.42
CA ALA A 122 7.02 14.78 -1.02
C ALA A 122 6.25 16.07 -1.36
N TRP A 123 6.48 16.60 -2.56
CA TRP A 123 5.74 17.73 -3.11
C TRP A 123 4.50 17.27 -3.87
N HIS A 124 3.42 18.02 -3.75
CA HIS A 124 2.25 17.94 -4.62
C HIS A 124 1.69 19.35 -4.80
N GLU A 125 1.70 19.85 -6.04
CA GLU A 125 1.17 21.19 -6.39
C GLU A 125 1.61 22.32 -5.44
N GLY A 126 2.91 22.37 -5.12
CA GLY A 126 3.47 23.40 -4.23
C GLY A 126 3.32 23.15 -2.72
N LEU A 127 2.55 22.13 -2.33
CA LEU A 127 2.31 21.74 -0.94
C LEU A 127 3.12 20.50 -0.54
N LEU A 128 3.50 20.42 0.73
CA LEU A 128 4.14 19.22 1.28
C LEU A 128 3.09 18.20 1.71
N ALA A 129 3.29 16.96 1.30
CA ALA A 129 2.61 15.77 1.80
C ALA A 129 3.62 14.77 2.35
N GLY A 130 3.17 13.81 3.16
CA GLY A 130 3.95 12.64 3.55
C GLY A 130 3.50 11.40 2.77
N TYR A 131 4.41 10.45 2.56
CA TYR A 131 4.03 9.10 2.17
C TYR A 131 4.80 8.07 3.00
N LEU A 132 4.20 6.89 3.24
CA LEU A 132 4.91 5.76 3.84
C LEU A 132 5.75 5.09 2.76
N ASP A 133 7.06 5.01 2.94
CA ASP A 133 7.93 4.26 2.02
C ASP A 133 7.93 2.78 2.37
N ILE A 134 6.97 2.03 1.80
CA ILE A 134 6.87 0.57 1.98
C ILE A 134 7.81 -0.17 1.02
N GLY A 135 8.25 0.48 -0.05
CA GLY A 135 9.18 -0.07 -1.03
C GLY A 135 8.52 -0.70 -2.26
N PRO A 136 9.26 -1.51 -3.03
CA PRO A 136 8.80 -2.08 -4.29
C PRO A 136 7.54 -2.94 -4.13
N MET A 137 6.62 -2.78 -5.08
CA MET A 137 5.37 -3.56 -5.14
C MET A 137 5.46 -4.63 -6.25
N PRO A 138 5.31 -5.92 -5.94
CA PRO A 138 5.21 -6.95 -6.97
C PRO A 138 3.89 -6.79 -7.76
N VAL A 139 3.90 -7.12 -9.06
CA VAL A 139 2.70 -7.05 -9.93
C VAL A 139 1.79 -8.27 -9.70
N ARG A 140 1.26 -8.40 -8.48
CA ARG A 140 0.32 -9.43 -8.06
C ARG A 140 -0.41 -8.98 -6.80
N THR A 141 -1.47 -9.69 -6.45
CA THR A 141 -2.21 -9.48 -5.19
C THR A 141 -2.21 -10.77 -4.37
N GLY A 142 -2.16 -10.64 -3.05
CA GLY A 142 -2.44 -11.73 -2.12
C GLY A 142 -3.91 -11.73 -1.73
N ASN A 143 -4.27 -12.51 -0.72
CA ASN A 143 -5.63 -12.57 -0.18
C ASN A 143 -5.66 -12.29 1.32
N ALA A 144 -6.70 -11.56 1.73
CA ALA A 144 -7.04 -11.37 3.13
C ALA A 144 -8.49 -11.79 3.34
N PHE A 145 -8.78 -12.41 4.47
CA PHE A 145 -10.08 -12.99 4.78
C PHE A 145 -10.65 -12.35 6.04
N GLN A 146 -11.87 -11.85 5.92
CA GLN A 146 -12.67 -11.34 7.04
C GLN A 146 -13.82 -12.30 7.30
N CYS A 147 -13.93 -12.78 8.53
CA CYS A 147 -15.08 -13.60 8.90
C CYS A 147 -16.31 -12.73 9.16
N ILE A 148 -17.44 -13.17 8.63
CA ILE A 148 -18.73 -12.49 8.73
C ILE A 148 -19.80 -13.47 9.18
N ARG A 149 -20.79 -12.98 9.93
CA ARG A 149 -22.02 -13.74 10.23
C ARG A 149 -22.95 -13.73 9.01
N GLY A 150 -22.91 -12.66 8.23
CA GLY A 150 -23.66 -12.53 6.99
C GLY A 150 -23.61 -11.13 6.42
N ILE A 151 -24.50 -10.90 5.46
CA ILE A 151 -24.79 -9.58 4.89
C ILE A 151 -26.23 -9.27 5.28
N ASP A 152 -26.44 -8.14 5.95
CA ASP A 152 -27.76 -7.66 6.31
C ASP A 152 -28.58 -7.44 5.02
N LYS A 153 -29.73 -8.11 4.92
CA LYS A 153 -30.52 -8.13 3.68
C LYS A 153 -31.20 -6.79 3.39
N ALA A 154 -31.51 -6.01 4.42
CA ALA A 154 -32.23 -4.74 4.27
C ALA A 154 -31.28 -3.60 3.84
N THR A 155 -30.05 -3.61 4.35
CA THR A 155 -29.08 -2.53 4.18
C THR A 155 -27.90 -2.90 3.29
N GLY A 156 -27.71 -4.18 3.00
CA GLY A 156 -26.53 -4.69 2.30
C GLY A 156 -25.23 -4.62 3.12
N LYS A 157 -25.30 -4.21 4.39
CA LYS A 157 -24.13 -4.05 5.25
C LYS A 157 -23.56 -5.40 5.67
N ILE A 158 -22.24 -5.47 5.73
CA ILE A 158 -21.55 -6.64 6.27
C ILE A 158 -21.74 -6.70 7.78
N VAL A 159 -22.04 -7.89 8.30
CA VAL A 159 -22.08 -8.18 9.74
C VAL A 159 -20.80 -8.95 10.08
N PRO A 160 -19.72 -8.27 10.52
CA PRO A 160 -18.47 -8.94 10.87
C PRO A 160 -18.64 -9.81 12.11
N VAL A 161 -17.77 -10.81 12.28
CA VAL A 161 -17.64 -11.52 13.55
C VAL A 161 -16.85 -10.62 14.51
N PRO A 162 -17.44 -10.14 15.62
CA PRO A 162 -16.73 -9.27 16.55
C PRO A 162 -15.48 -9.95 17.09
N GLY A 163 -14.37 -9.20 17.18
CA GLY A 163 -13.10 -9.70 17.73
C GLY A 163 -12.30 -10.63 16.82
N GLN A 164 -12.87 -11.16 15.74
CA GLN A 164 -12.12 -11.99 14.79
C GLN A 164 -11.17 -11.13 13.97
N LYS A 165 -9.87 -11.43 14.03
CA LYS A 165 -8.86 -10.73 13.24
C LYS A 165 -8.88 -11.18 11.78
N LEU A 166 -8.33 -10.35 10.89
CA LEU A 166 -8.09 -10.72 9.50
C LEU A 166 -7.15 -11.92 9.42
N ILE A 167 -7.42 -12.81 8.47
CA ILE A 167 -6.56 -13.96 8.16
C ILE A 167 -5.88 -13.68 6.81
N PHE A 168 -4.56 -13.85 6.73
CA PHE A 168 -3.77 -13.64 5.52
C PHE A 168 -3.32 -14.97 4.93
N ASP A 169 -3.27 -15.05 3.60
CA ASP A 169 -2.86 -16.26 2.86
C ASP A 169 -1.36 -16.47 2.75
N SER A 170 -0.55 -15.48 3.12
CA SER A 170 0.89 -15.53 2.93
C SER A 170 1.61 -14.52 3.81
N LEU A 171 2.86 -14.84 4.13
CA LEU A 171 3.80 -14.01 4.88
C LEU A 171 4.89 -13.46 3.95
N PRO A 172 5.66 -12.43 4.35
CA PRO A 172 6.71 -11.87 3.51
C PRO A 172 7.75 -12.89 3.00
N SER A 173 8.01 -13.94 3.77
CA SER A 173 8.89 -15.05 3.38
C SER A 173 8.35 -15.91 2.24
N ASN A 174 7.07 -15.81 1.89
CA ASN A 174 6.46 -16.55 0.80
C ASN A 174 6.81 -15.87 -0.55
N PRO A 175 7.33 -16.60 -1.56
CA PRO A 175 7.66 -16.03 -2.88
C PRO A 175 6.49 -15.33 -3.58
N ASN A 176 5.25 -15.73 -3.27
CA ASN A 176 4.02 -15.17 -3.81
C ASN A 176 3.40 -14.07 -2.94
N TYR A 177 4.08 -13.64 -1.87
CA TYR A 177 3.62 -12.55 -1.02
C TYR A 177 3.31 -11.29 -1.81
N SER A 178 2.30 -10.57 -1.33
CA SER A 178 1.95 -9.23 -1.76
C SER A 178 1.36 -8.44 -0.59
N PRO A 179 1.78 -7.18 -0.38
CA PRO A 179 1.19 -6.32 0.63
C PRO A 179 -0.20 -5.81 0.24
N VAL A 180 -0.55 -5.82 -1.07
CA VAL A 180 -1.92 -5.58 -1.53
C VAL A 180 -2.68 -6.89 -1.60
N ARG A 181 -3.82 -6.93 -0.91
CA ARG A 181 -4.59 -8.14 -0.62
C ARG A 181 -6.03 -7.98 -1.08
N ARG A 182 -6.54 -8.90 -1.90
CA ARG A 182 -7.97 -8.95 -2.20
C ARG A 182 -8.73 -9.41 -0.96
N LEU A 183 -9.72 -8.62 -0.54
CA LEU A 183 -10.56 -8.98 0.59
C LEU A 183 -11.56 -10.07 0.19
N HIS A 184 -11.67 -11.09 1.01
CA HIS A 184 -12.63 -12.18 0.92
C HIS A 184 -13.48 -12.21 2.17
N TYR A 185 -14.78 -12.43 2.00
CA TYR A 185 -15.67 -12.70 3.12
C TYR A 185 -15.81 -14.19 3.35
N VAL A 186 -15.61 -14.61 4.60
CA VAL A 186 -15.78 -16.00 5.04
C VAL A 186 -17.03 -16.06 5.91
N ARG A 187 -18.06 -16.77 5.46
CA ARG A 187 -19.26 -16.94 6.27
C ARG A 187 -19.00 -18.00 7.33
N VAL A 188 -19.13 -17.63 8.60
CA VAL A 188 -18.95 -18.55 9.73
C VAL A 188 -20.26 -18.80 10.47
N PRO A 189 -20.51 -20.03 10.96
CA PRO A 189 -21.63 -20.32 11.86
C PRO A 189 -21.59 -19.48 13.14
N GLU A 190 -22.73 -19.22 13.76
CA GLU A 190 -22.81 -18.42 15.01
C GLU A 190 -21.99 -19.01 16.15
N ALA A 191 -21.93 -20.34 16.26
CA ALA A 191 -21.18 -21.07 17.28
C ALA A 191 -19.65 -20.95 17.14
N VAL A 192 -19.13 -20.37 16.06
CA VAL A 192 -17.69 -20.14 15.93
C VAL A 192 -17.30 -18.92 16.76
N GLU A 193 -16.49 -19.18 17.79
CA GLU A 193 -15.87 -18.15 18.63
C GLU A 193 -14.88 -17.28 17.84
N PRO A 194 -14.70 -16.00 18.22
CA PRO A 194 -13.68 -15.14 17.64
C PRO A 194 -12.28 -15.75 17.76
N ASP A 195 -11.47 -15.57 16.71
CA ASP A 195 -10.12 -16.12 16.58
C ASP A 195 -10.04 -17.66 16.63
N ALA A 196 -11.15 -18.38 16.42
CA ALA A 196 -11.15 -19.83 16.21
C ALA A 196 -10.74 -20.26 14.79
N LEU A 197 -10.66 -19.29 13.86
CA LEU A 197 -10.06 -19.43 12.54
C LEU A 197 -8.83 -18.51 12.47
N ARG A 198 -7.66 -19.10 12.18
CA ARG A 198 -6.35 -18.45 12.21
C ARG A 198 -5.50 -18.75 10.97
N SER A 199 -6.04 -19.49 10.01
CA SER A 199 -5.33 -19.81 8.78
C SER A 199 -6.29 -20.09 7.63
N VAL A 200 -5.78 -20.03 6.39
CA VAL A 200 -6.56 -20.34 5.19
C VAL A 200 -6.88 -21.83 5.13
N GLU A 201 -5.97 -22.67 5.61
CA GLU A 201 -6.14 -24.13 5.70
C GLU A 201 -7.37 -24.47 6.55
N GLN A 202 -7.54 -23.82 7.71
CA GLN A 202 -8.71 -24.03 8.56
C GLN A 202 -10.03 -23.60 7.89
N ILE A 203 -10.00 -22.58 7.03
CA ILE A 203 -11.17 -22.16 6.25
C ILE A 203 -11.55 -23.27 5.25
N VAL A 204 -10.55 -23.85 4.59
CA VAL A 204 -10.70 -24.92 3.59
C VAL A 204 -11.14 -26.24 4.23
N GLU A 205 -10.46 -26.68 5.30
CA GLU A 205 -10.76 -27.91 6.04
C GLU A 205 -12.20 -27.94 6.55
N ARG A 206 -12.68 -26.79 7.05
CA ARG A 206 -14.07 -26.64 7.53
C ARG A 206 -15.07 -26.38 6.42
N ARG A 207 -14.63 -26.35 5.15
CA ARG A 207 -15.47 -26.14 3.95
C ARG A 207 -16.35 -24.89 4.06
N LEU A 208 -15.80 -23.81 4.61
CA LEU A 208 -16.55 -22.58 4.82
C LEU A 208 -16.80 -21.86 3.50
N ALA A 209 -17.95 -21.18 3.40
CA ALA A 209 -18.29 -20.41 2.22
C ALA A 209 -17.42 -19.14 2.14
N VAL A 210 -16.67 -19.00 1.05
CA VAL A 210 -15.80 -17.85 0.78
C VAL A 210 -16.34 -17.07 -0.41
N ARG A 211 -16.49 -15.75 -0.26
CA ARG A 211 -16.90 -14.85 -1.34
C ARG A 211 -15.81 -13.80 -1.59
N PRO A 212 -15.20 -13.76 -2.79
CA PRO A 212 -14.28 -12.69 -3.13
C PRO A 212 -15.02 -11.36 -3.27
N THR A 213 -14.39 -10.27 -2.83
CA THR A 213 -14.88 -8.90 -3.07
C THR A 213 -14.15 -8.26 -4.25
N THR A 214 -14.52 -7.04 -4.62
CA THR A 214 -13.73 -6.19 -5.54
C THR A 214 -12.80 -5.25 -4.78
N MET A 215 -12.74 -5.35 -3.45
CA MET A 215 -11.93 -4.49 -2.61
C MET A 215 -10.53 -5.07 -2.41
N PHE A 216 -9.55 -4.18 -2.43
CA PHE A 216 -8.16 -4.51 -2.12
C PHE A 216 -7.70 -3.68 -0.93
N LEU A 217 -7.11 -4.37 0.03
CA LEU A 217 -6.50 -3.79 1.22
C LEU A 217 -5.01 -3.61 0.98
N ASN A 218 -4.48 -2.44 1.31
CA ASN A 218 -3.05 -2.26 1.46
C ASN A 218 -2.68 -2.62 2.91
N ALA A 219 -2.16 -3.83 3.09
CA ALA A 219 -1.91 -4.44 4.37
C ALA A 219 -0.52 -5.12 4.39
N PRO A 220 0.58 -4.37 4.25
CA PRO A 220 1.91 -4.95 4.37
C PRO A 220 2.12 -5.49 5.79
N ILE A 221 2.57 -6.74 5.85
CA ILE A 221 3.20 -7.35 7.01
C ILE A 221 4.69 -6.99 6.92
N PRO A 222 5.25 -6.29 7.93
CA PRO A 222 6.68 -5.99 7.96
C PRO A 222 7.50 -7.29 8.03
N ASP A 223 8.70 -7.29 7.47
CA ASP A 223 9.67 -8.34 7.75
C ASP A 223 9.99 -8.35 9.26
N ALA A 224 10.11 -9.55 9.82
CA ALA A 224 10.40 -9.76 11.24
C ALA A 224 11.88 -9.54 11.56
#